data_AF-A0A7Y4TK83-F1
#
_entry.id   AF-A0A7Y4TK83-F1
#
_cell.length_a   1.000
_cell.length_b   1.000
_cell.length_c   1.000
_cell.angle_alpha   90.00
_cell.angle_beta   90.00
_cell.angle_gamma   90.00
#
_symmetry.space_group_name_H-M   'P 1'
#
loop_
_entity.id
_entity.type
_entity.pdbx_description
1 polymer ?
#
loop_
_entity_poly.entity_id
_entity_poly.type
_entity_poly.pdbx_seq_one_letter_code
_entity_poly.pdbx_strand_id
1 'polypeptide(L)'
;MRIIYWIVTGMMAALMTVSAIPDVLRVSDAVEFMKHLGYPEYLLPFLGVAKILGVIAVLFPRFPRLKEWAYAGLSFDVIGAFYSHFSVGDPASVWIFPLIALALILTSYFLYHATRNGNAAPLRSN
;
A
#
# COMPACT_ATOMS: atom_id res chain seq x y z
N MET A 1 -13.89 16.54 2.60
CA MET A 1 -13.21 15.37 1.98
C MET A 1 -11.70 15.47 2.03
N ARG A 2 -11.08 16.62 1.69
CA ARG A 2 -9.60 16.77 1.66
C ARG A 2 -8.86 16.42 2.95
N ILE A 3 -9.37 16.81 4.13
CA ILE A 3 -8.74 16.48 5.42
C ILE A 3 -8.79 14.97 5.68
N ILE A 4 -9.97 14.35 5.50
CA ILE A 4 -10.17 12.91 5.66
C ILE A 4 -9.26 12.12 4.70
N TYR A 5 -9.14 12.57 3.44
CA TYR A 5 -8.19 12.00 2.47
C TYR A 5 -6.76 11.99 3.02
N TRP A 6 -6.26 13.12 3.54
CA TRP A 6 -4.89 13.18 4.04
C TRP A 6 -4.68 12.39 5.34
N ILE A 7 -5.69 12.29 6.21
CA ILE A 7 -5.64 11.43 7.40
C ILE A 7 -5.51 9.95 6.97
N VAL A 8 -6.41 9.47 6.12
CA VAL A 8 -6.40 8.07 5.65
C VAL A 8 -5.13 7.76 4.86
N THR A 9 -4.69 8.68 4.00
CA THR A 9 -3.47 8.52 3.21
C THR A 9 -2.23 8.53 4.09
N GLY A 10 -2.20 9.35 5.14
CA GLY A 10 -1.12 9.34 6.13
C GLY A 10 -1.06 8.03 6.91
N MET A 11 -2.20 7.50 7.34
CA MET A 11 -2.27 6.18 8.01
C MET A 11 -1.83 5.05 7.08
N MET A 12 -2.28 5.05 5.84
CA MET A 12 -1.87 4.08 4.82
C MET A 12 -0.37 4.15 4.55
N ALA A 13 0.17 5.36 4.35
CA ALA A 13 1.60 5.59 4.14
C ALA A 13 2.44 5.12 5.32
N ALA A 14 2.01 5.41 6.55
CA ALA A 14 2.69 4.96 7.77
C ALA A 14 2.70 3.44 7.86
N LEU A 15 1.56 2.78 7.67
CA LEU A 15 1.45 1.32 7.71
C LEU A 15 2.35 0.65 6.66
N MET A 16 2.30 1.12 5.41
CA MET A 16 3.13 0.61 4.32
C MET A 16 4.62 0.83 4.60
N THR A 17 5.01 2.01 5.09
CA THR A 17 6.42 2.31 5.40
C THR A 17 6.94 1.45 6.54
N VAL A 18 6.16 1.28 7.61
CA VAL A 18 6.53 0.41 8.75
C VAL A 18 6.73 -1.03 8.28
N SER A 19 5.87 -1.53 7.38
CA SER A 19 6.04 -2.87 6.81
C SER A 19 7.24 -3.00 5.86
N ALA A 20 7.65 -1.90 5.20
CA ALA A 20 8.73 -1.93 4.21
C ALA A 20 10.13 -1.82 4.83
N ILE A 21 10.28 -1.20 6.00
CA ILE A 21 11.58 -1.02 6.66
C ILE A 21 12.27 -2.36 6.94
N PRO A 22 11.61 -3.37 7.55
CA PRO A 22 12.22 -4.68 7.78
C PRO A 22 12.65 -5.37 6.49
N ASP A 23 11.87 -5.19 5.42
CA ASP A 23 12.13 -5.79 4.11
C ASP A 23 13.41 -5.21 3.47
N VAL A 24 13.55 -3.87 3.48
CA VAL A 24 14.74 -3.19 2.95
C VAL A 24 15.99 -3.53 3.77
N LEU A 25 15.86 -3.54 5.09
CA LEU A 25 16.97 -3.80 6.00
C LEU A 25 17.30 -5.30 6.11
N ARG A 26 16.49 -6.20 5.54
CA ARG A 26 16.65 -7.65 5.61
C ARG A 26 16.82 -8.14 7.04
N VAL A 27 15.95 -7.65 7.93
CA VAL A 27 15.96 -8.04 9.34
C VAL A 27 15.65 -9.54 9.45
N SER A 28 16.21 -10.23 10.45
CA SER A 28 16.12 -11.69 10.62
C SER A 28 14.71 -12.24 10.43
N ASP A 29 13.73 -11.60 11.07
CA ASP A 29 12.34 -12.04 11.08
C ASP A 29 11.71 -11.93 9.68
N ALA A 30 12.05 -10.87 8.94
CA ALA A 30 11.58 -10.69 7.57
C ALA A 30 12.18 -11.72 6.59
N VAL A 31 13.45 -12.09 6.80
CA VAL A 31 14.11 -13.17 6.05
C VAL A 31 13.48 -14.52 6.38
N GLU A 32 13.16 -14.77 7.65
CA GLU A 32 12.47 -15.99 8.08
C GLU A 32 11.06 -16.08 7.48
N PHE A 33 10.31 -14.98 7.42
CA PHE A 33 9.01 -14.94 6.73
C PHE A 33 9.13 -15.30 5.25
N MET A 34 10.15 -14.81 4.53
CA MET A 34 10.31 -15.21 3.12
C MET A 34 10.59 -16.69 2.97
N LYS A 35 11.41 -17.27 3.87
CA LYS A 35 11.67 -18.72 3.87
C LYS A 35 10.41 -19.51 4.17
N HIS A 36 9.62 -19.09 5.16
CA HIS A 36 8.33 -19.69 5.50
C HIS A 36 7.35 -19.68 4.31
N LEU A 37 7.29 -18.56 3.58
CA LEU A 37 6.47 -18.42 2.38
C LEU A 37 7.04 -19.14 1.14
N GLY A 38 8.25 -19.71 1.23
CA GLY A 38 8.92 -20.36 0.10
C GLY A 38 9.47 -19.38 -0.95
N TYR A 39 9.62 -18.11 -0.60
CA TYR A 39 10.14 -17.08 -1.50
C TYR A 39 11.66 -16.91 -1.43
N PRO A 40 12.30 -16.57 -2.56
CA PRO A 40 13.72 -16.31 -2.58
C PRO A 40 14.05 -15.00 -1.86
N GLU A 41 15.12 -15.00 -1.08
CA GLU A 41 15.47 -13.87 -0.19
C GLU A 41 15.73 -12.55 -0.94
N TYR A 42 16.18 -12.60 -2.21
CA TYR A 42 16.41 -11.38 -2.99
C TYR A 42 15.13 -10.58 -3.24
N LEU A 43 13.95 -11.23 -3.17
CA LEU A 43 12.66 -10.56 -3.38
C LEU A 43 12.34 -9.59 -2.24
N LEU A 44 12.86 -9.86 -1.04
CA LEU A 44 12.58 -9.08 0.16
C LEU A 44 12.99 -7.61 0.02
N PRO A 45 14.28 -7.25 -0.23
CA PRO A 45 14.67 -5.86 -0.39
C PRO A 45 14.02 -5.20 -1.63
N PHE A 46 13.72 -5.98 -2.67
CA PHE A 46 13.02 -5.46 -3.85
C PHE A 46 11.61 -4.98 -3.50
N LEU A 47 10.82 -5.79 -2.79
CA LEU A 47 9.48 -5.43 -2.33
C LEU A 47 9.52 -4.24 -1.36
N GLY A 48 10.47 -4.24 -0.43
CA GLY A 48 10.67 -3.12 0.50
C GLY A 48 10.91 -1.79 -0.21
N VAL A 49 11.82 -1.76 -1.19
CA VAL A 49 12.10 -0.55 -1.97
C VAL A 49 10.88 -0.15 -2.81
N ALA A 50 10.21 -1.11 -3.45
CA ALA A 50 9.01 -0.85 -4.24
C ALA A 50 7.87 -0.23 -3.41
N LYS A 51 7.64 -0.72 -2.19
CA LYS A 51 6.66 -0.15 -1.24
C LYS A 51 6.98 1.30 -0.91
N ILE A 52 8.24 1.60 -0.56
CA ILE A 52 8.68 2.97 -0.23
C ILE A 52 8.46 3.90 -1.42
N LEU A 53 8.85 3.49 -2.63
CA LEU A 53 8.63 4.28 -3.85
C LEU A 53 7.14 4.50 -4.13
N GLY A 54 6.31 3.47 -3.93
CA GLY A 54 4.85 3.57 -4.03
C GLY A 54 4.27 4.58 -3.05
N VAL A 55 4.68 4.53 -1.77
CA VAL A 55 4.26 5.49 -0.75
C VAL A 55 4.66 6.91 -1.12
N ILE A 56 5.90 7.14 -1.55
CA ILE A 56 6.38 8.46 -1.99
C ILE A 56 5.52 8.96 -3.16
N ALA A 57 5.26 8.11 -4.15
CA ALA A 57 4.44 8.46 -5.31
C ALA A 57 2.99 8.82 -4.94
N VAL A 58 2.40 8.14 -3.93
CA VAL A 58 1.06 8.47 -3.42
C VAL A 58 1.06 9.81 -2.67
N LEU A 59 2.06 10.07 -1.84
CA LEU A 59 2.14 11.32 -1.07
C LEU A 59 2.43 12.52 -1.96
N PHE A 60 3.15 12.33 -3.07
CA PHE A 60 3.50 13.42 -3.97
C PHE A 60 2.32 13.82 -4.89
N PRO A 61 1.81 15.06 -4.84
CA PRO A 61 0.59 15.45 -5.56
C PRO A 61 0.81 15.73 -7.06
N ARG A 62 2.07 15.77 -7.53
CA ARG A 62 2.43 16.36 -8.84
C ARG A 62 2.22 15.43 -10.04
N PHE A 63 2.21 14.11 -9.84
CA PHE A 63 2.19 13.13 -10.94
C PHE A 63 0.98 12.18 -10.85
N PRO A 64 -0.20 12.57 -11.35
CA PRO A 64 -1.42 11.79 -11.18
C PRO A 64 -1.34 10.37 -11.73
N ARG A 65 -0.73 10.15 -12.92
CA ARG A 65 -0.60 8.81 -13.50
C ARG A 65 0.32 7.90 -12.68
N LEU A 66 1.42 8.45 -12.17
CA LEU A 66 2.35 7.70 -11.32
C LEU A 66 1.67 7.31 -10.00
N LYS A 67 0.81 8.19 -9.47
CA LYS A 67 -0.02 7.88 -8.30
C LYS A 67 -1.00 6.73 -8.56
N GLU A 68 -1.64 6.68 -9.74
CA GLU A 68 -2.49 5.53 -10.11
C GLU A 68 -1.68 4.22 -10.11
N TRP A 69 -0.48 4.23 -10.70
CA TRP A 69 0.40 3.06 -10.72
C TRP A 69 0.86 2.65 -9.32
N ALA A 70 1.14 3.61 -8.45
CA ALA A 70 1.50 3.36 -7.07
C ALA A 70 0.36 2.72 -6.29
N TYR A 71 -0.88 3.22 -6.43
CA TYR A 71 -2.06 2.58 -5.82
C TYR A 71 -2.25 1.14 -6.30
N ALA A 72 -2.11 0.89 -7.61
CA ALA A 72 -2.22 -0.45 -8.15
C ALA A 72 -1.11 -1.38 -7.62
N GLY A 73 0.14 -0.93 -7.65
CA GLY A 73 1.29 -1.70 -7.19
C GLY A 73 1.20 -2.06 -5.70
N LEU A 74 0.89 -1.09 -4.84
CA LEU A 74 0.68 -1.32 -3.40
C LEU A 74 -0.50 -2.27 -3.15
N SER A 75 -1.57 -2.17 -3.94
CA SER A 75 -2.71 -3.09 -3.81
C SER A 75 -2.32 -4.53 -4.16
N PHE A 76 -1.59 -4.73 -5.27
CA PHE A 76 -1.14 -6.06 -5.66
C PHE A 76 -0.15 -6.66 -4.67
N ASP A 77 0.74 -5.84 -4.10
CA ASP A 77 1.66 -6.27 -3.05
C ASP A 77 0.91 -6.81 -1.83
N VAL A 78 -0.06 -6.08 -1.27
CA VAL A 78 -0.81 -6.53 -0.09
C VAL A 78 -1.77 -7.69 -0.39
N ILE A 79 -2.36 -7.74 -1.61
CA ILE A 79 -3.14 -8.89 -2.06
C ILE A 79 -2.25 -10.13 -2.18
N GLY A 80 -1.04 -9.96 -2.72
CA GLY A 80 -0.02 -10.99 -2.80
C GLY A 80 0.32 -11.51 -1.40
N ALA A 81 0.65 -10.63 -0.46
CA ALA A 81 0.93 -11.00 0.93
C ALA A 81 -0.23 -11.77 1.58
N PHE A 82 -1.47 -11.29 1.44
CA PHE A 82 -2.66 -12.01 1.90
C PHE A 82 -2.73 -13.42 1.30
N TYR A 83 -2.60 -13.52 -0.03
CA TYR A 83 -2.69 -14.78 -0.74
C TYR A 83 -1.59 -15.76 -0.31
N SER A 84 -0.36 -15.31 -0.14
CA SER A 84 0.78 -16.12 0.30
C SER A 84 0.53 -16.71 1.69
N HIS A 85 0.21 -15.86 2.67
CA HIS A 85 -0.06 -16.29 4.05
C HIS A 85 -1.26 -17.23 4.12
N PHE A 86 -2.35 -16.91 3.41
CA PHE A 86 -3.51 -17.79 3.35
C PHE A 86 -3.18 -19.16 2.73
N SER A 87 -2.37 -19.18 1.68
CA SER A 87 -2.02 -20.41 0.94
C SER A 87 -1.10 -21.34 1.72
N VAL A 88 -0.22 -20.81 2.57
CA VAL A 88 0.65 -21.64 3.44
C VAL A 88 -0.05 -22.08 4.74
N GLY A 89 -1.30 -21.67 4.95
CA GLY A 89 -2.11 -22.08 6.09
C GLY A 89 -1.84 -21.28 7.36
N ASP A 90 -1.34 -20.05 7.25
CA ASP A 90 -1.12 -19.19 8.41
C ASP A 90 -2.44 -18.83 9.12
N PRO A 91 -2.40 -18.62 10.45
CA PRO A 91 -3.59 -18.27 11.20
C PRO A 91 -4.14 -16.90 10.74
N ALA A 92 -5.44 -16.70 10.99
CA ALA A 92 -6.15 -15.47 10.62
C ALA A 92 -5.52 -14.19 11.17
N SER A 93 -4.85 -14.29 12.33
CA SER A 93 -4.11 -13.18 12.91
C SER A 93 -2.99 -12.65 12.01
N VAL A 94 -2.47 -13.43 11.06
CA VAL A 94 -1.39 -13.00 10.17
C VAL A 94 -1.96 -12.37 8.89
N TRP A 95 -2.83 -13.09 8.18
CA TRP A 95 -3.35 -12.62 6.89
C TRP A 95 -4.40 -11.50 7.00
N ILE A 96 -4.93 -11.21 8.20
CA ILE A 96 -5.81 -10.06 8.41
C ILE A 96 -5.09 -8.71 8.28
N PHE A 97 -3.79 -8.65 8.60
CA PHE A 97 -3.02 -7.40 8.51
C PHE A 97 -2.92 -6.87 7.07
N PRO A 98 -2.57 -7.68 6.06
CA PRO A 98 -2.66 -7.26 4.65
C PRO A 98 -4.05 -6.79 4.21
N LEU A 99 -5.14 -7.35 4.76
CA LEU A 99 -6.51 -6.89 4.44
C LEU A 99 -6.81 -5.51 5.01
N ILE A 100 -6.34 -5.21 6.23
CA ILE A 100 -6.46 -3.87 6.83
C ILE A 100 -5.69 -2.86 5.98
N ALA A 101 -4.48 -3.21 5.53
CA ALA A 101 -3.70 -2.40 4.62
C ALA A 101 -4.43 -2.15 3.29
N LEU A 102 -4.99 -3.20 2.69
CA LEU A 102 -5.77 -3.08 1.45
C LEU A 102 -6.98 -2.15 1.63
N ALA A 103 -7.71 -2.27 2.73
CA ALA A 103 -8.84 -1.39 3.03
C ALA A 103 -8.40 0.09 3.12
N LEU A 104 -7.26 0.37 3.75
CA LEU A 104 -6.71 1.72 3.81
C LEU A 104 -6.26 2.24 2.43
N ILE A 105 -5.62 1.41 1.61
CA ILE A 105 -5.21 1.74 0.24
C ILE A 105 -6.44 2.11 -0.60
N LEU A 106 -7.45 1.24 -0.63
CA LEU A 106 -8.67 1.46 -1.41
C LEU A 106 -9.45 2.69 -0.91
N THR A 107 -9.55 2.88 0.41
CA THR A 107 -10.21 4.06 0.98
C THR A 107 -9.46 5.34 0.60
N SER A 108 -8.13 5.35 0.70
CA SER A 108 -7.30 6.48 0.25
C SER A 108 -7.50 6.77 -1.23
N TYR A 109 -7.54 5.73 -2.08
CA TYR A 109 -7.77 5.83 -3.52
C TYR A 109 -9.13 6.45 -3.85
N PHE A 110 -10.22 5.94 -3.26
CA PHE A 110 -11.56 6.49 -3.50
C PHE A 110 -11.68 7.95 -3.02
N LEU A 111 -11.09 8.28 -1.87
CA LEU A 111 -11.06 9.65 -1.36
C LEU A 111 -10.23 10.60 -2.23
N TYR A 112 -9.15 10.11 -2.85
CA TYR A 112 -8.36 10.86 -3.83
C TYR A 112 -9.21 11.22 -5.06
N HIS A 113 -9.91 10.25 -5.65
CA HIS A 113 -10.81 10.52 -6.79
C HIS A 113 -11.97 11.44 -6.41
N ALA A 114 -12.60 11.22 -5.26
CA ALA A 114 -13.68 12.10 -4.78
C ALA A 114 -13.21 13.54 -4.59
N THR A 115 -12.02 13.73 -3.99
CA THR A 115 -11.42 15.07 -3.80
C THR A 115 -11.05 15.72 -5.14
N ARG A 116 -10.54 14.96 -6.10
CA ARG A 116 -10.17 15.46 -7.43
C ARG A 116 -11.40 15.84 -8.27
N ASN A 117 -12.44 15.01 -8.24
CA ASN A 117 -13.68 15.28 -8.98
C ASN A 117 -14.43 16.48 -8.39
N GLY A 118 -14.45 16.64 -7.07
CA GLY A 118 -15.03 17.82 -6.41
C GLY A 118 -14.32 19.13 -6.75
N ASN A 119 -13.02 19.09 -7.06
CA ASN A 119 -12.26 20.26 -7.51
C ASN A 119 -12.41 20.54 -9.02
N ALA A 120 -12.95 19.59 -9.80
CA ALA A 120 -13.08 19.67 -11.26
C ALA A 120 -14.46 20.18 -11.73
N ALA A 121 -15.34 20.61 -10.83
CA ALA A 121 -16.65 21.18 -11.17
C ALA A 121 -16.60 22.72 -11.19
N PRO A 122 -16.50 23.38 -12.36
CA PRO A 122 -16.88 24.78 -12.49
C PRO A 122 -18.37 24.90 -12.85
N LEU A 123 -19.06 25.77 -12.09
CA LEU A 123 -20.32 26.47 -12.35
C LEU A 123 -21.07 26.09 -13.64
N ARG A 124 -22.09 25.23 -13.54
CA ARG A 124 -23.22 25.32 -14.46
C ARG A 124 -24.17 26.41 -13.94
N SER A 125 -23.89 27.65 -14.29
CA SER A 125 -24.92 28.69 -14.35
C SER A 125 -25.41 28.78 -15.79
N ASN A 126 -26.59 28.22 -16.05
CA ASN A 126 -27.49 28.59 -17.15
C ASN A 126 -28.90 28.48 -16.60
#